data_AF-A0A7J9GJK6-F1
#
_entry.id   AF-A0A7J9GJK6-F1
#
_cell.length_a   1.000
_cell.length_b   1.000
_cell.length_c   1.000
_cell.angle_alpha   90.00
_cell.angle_beta   90.00
_cell.angle_gamma   90.00
#
_symmetry.space_group_name_H-M   'P 1'
#
loop_
_entity.id
_entity.type
_entity.pdbx_description
1 polymer ?
#
loop_
_entity_poly.entity_id
_entity_poly.type
_entity_poly.pdbx_seq_one_letter_code
_entity_poly.pdbx_strand_id
1 'polypeptide(L)'
;MSLRPSTRTEVRRNRYKVAVDAEEGRRRREDNMVEIRKSKREESLQKKRREGLQAQQLSASLQSSNVEKKLESLPSMVAGVWSSNGSAQLEATTQFRKLLSIERSPPIDEVIQSGVVPRFVEFLMREDYPQLQ
;
A
#
# COMPACT_ATOMS: atom_id res chain seq x y z
N MET A 1 21.18 -2.18 -77.56
CA MET A 1 20.21 -1.14 -77.16
C MET A 1 19.68 -1.49 -75.77
N SER A 2 19.92 -0.65 -74.76
CA SER A 2 19.50 -0.93 -73.37
C SER A 2 18.13 -0.32 -73.10
N LEU A 3 17.11 -1.16 -72.96
CA LEU A 3 15.78 -0.76 -72.53
C LEU A 3 15.79 -0.63 -71.00
N ARG A 4 16.35 0.47 -70.49
CA ARG A 4 16.13 0.84 -69.08
C ARG A 4 14.70 1.35 -68.94
N PRO A 5 13.88 0.76 -68.04
CA PRO A 5 12.55 1.29 -67.76
C PRO A 5 12.64 2.76 -67.35
N SER A 6 11.81 3.60 -67.96
CA SER A 6 11.66 5.00 -67.56
C SER A 6 11.05 5.07 -66.15
N THR A 7 11.37 6.12 -65.40
CA THR A 7 10.73 6.44 -64.11
C THR A 7 9.20 6.44 -64.21
N ARG A 8 8.65 6.84 -65.37
CA ARG A 8 7.21 6.79 -65.67
C ARG A 8 6.65 5.36 -65.72
N THR A 9 7.42 4.39 -66.18
CA THR A 9 7.04 2.97 -66.18
C THR A 9 7.11 2.33 -64.80
N GLU A 10 8.04 2.76 -63.94
CA GLU A 10 8.13 2.30 -62.54
C GLU A 10 6.95 2.80 -61.71
N VAL A 11 6.59 4.08 -61.83
CA VAL A 11 5.43 4.67 -61.15
C VAL A 11 4.12 3.97 -61.54
N ARG A 12 3.98 3.61 -62.82
CA ARG A 12 2.78 2.89 -63.31
C ARG A 12 2.73 1.44 -62.81
N ARG A 13 3.88 0.77 -62.69
CA ARG A 13 3.98 -0.57 -62.12
C ARG A 13 3.62 -0.61 -60.64
N ASN A 14 4.06 0.38 -59.86
CA ASN A 14 3.73 0.51 -58.43
C ASN A 14 2.26 0.84 -58.17
N ARG A 15 1.54 1.44 -59.13
CA ARG A 15 0.09 1.70 -59.00
C ARG A 15 -0.79 0.49 -59.34
N TYR A 16 -0.32 -0.41 -60.20
CA TYR A 16 -1.14 -1.52 -60.72
C TYR A 16 -0.92 -2.85 -59.99
N LYS A 17 0.21 -2.99 -59.28
CA LYS A 17 0.41 -4.05 -58.29
C LYS A 17 0.52 -3.37 -56.94
N VAL A 18 -0.35 -3.73 -55.99
CA VAL A 18 -0.15 -3.39 -54.58
C VAL A 18 1.10 -4.14 -54.12
N ALA A 19 2.26 -3.58 -54.43
CA ALA A 19 3.51 -3.99 -53.83
C ALA A 19 3.45 -3.44 -52.41
N VAL A 20 3.54 -4.33 -51.42
CA VAL A 20 3.74 -3.91 -50.04
C VAL A 20 4.97 -3.00 -50.05
N ASP A 21 4.78 -1.74 -49.69
CA ASP A 21 5.88 -0.79 -49.65
C ASP A 21 6.90 -1.31 -48.63
N ALA A 22 8.10 -1.65 -49.13
CA ALA A 22 9.13 -2.27 -48.32
C ALA A 22 9.59 -1.33 -47.18
N GLU A 23 9.50 -0.02 -47.40
CA GLU A 23 9.79 1.00 -46.41
C GLU A 23 8.68 1.04 -45.34
N GLU A 24 7.42 0.96 -45.76
CA GLU A 24 6.28 0.86 -44.83
C GLU A 24 6.34 -0.44 -44.01
N GLY A 25 6.73 -1.56 -44.60
CA GLY A 25 6.96 -2.82 -43.90
C GLY A 25 8.15 -2.79 -42.93
N ARG A 26 9.15 -1.95 -43.17
CA ARG A 26 10.27 -1.71 -42.24
C ARG A 26 9.81 -0.87 -41.05
N ARG A 27 9.12 0.24 -41.31
CA ARG A 27 8.54 1.11 -40.27
C ARG A 27 7.60 0.34 -39.36
N ARG A 28 6.67 -0.45 -39.92
CA ARG A 28 5.77 -1.31 -39.13
C ARG A 28 6.51 -2.27 -38.20
N ARG A 29 7.65 -2.83 -38.63
CA ARG A 29 8.46 -3.73 -37.78
C ARG A 29 9.14 -2.97 -36.64
N GLU A 30 9.66 -1.78 -36.92
CA GLU A 30 10.31 -0.93 -35.92
C GLU A 30 9.31 -0.43 -34.89
N ASP A 31 8.14 0.04 -35.34
CA ASP A 31 7.05 0.51 -34.48
C ASP A 31 6.54 -0.61 -33.57
N ASN A 32 6.27 -1.79 -34.12
CA ASN A 32 5.82 -2.95 -33.35
C ASN A 32 6.88 -3.40 -32.33
N MET A 33 8.17 -3.38 -32.70
CA MET A 33 9.24 -3.70 -31.74
C MET A 33 9.30 -2.69 -30.58
N VAL A 34 9.12 -1.40 -30.86
CA VAL A 34 9.07 -0.36 -29.83
C VAL A 34 7.84 -0.52 -28.95
N GLU A 35 6.69 -0.82 -29.54
CA GLU A 35 5.43 -1.08 -28.83
C GLU A 35 5.56 -2.27 -27.89
N ILE A 36 6.10 -3.40 -28.35
CA ILE A 36 6.37 -4.57 -27.51
C ILE A 36 7.28 -4.22 -26.33
N ARG A 37 8.32 -3.41 -26.56
CA ARG A 37 9.24 -2.99 -25.49
C ARG A 37 8.55 -2.08 -24.47
N LYS A 38 7.70 -1.16 -24.92
CA LYS A 38 6.91 -0.29 -24.04
C LYS A 38 5.91 -1.09 -23.22
N SER A 39 5.16 -1.98 -23.88
CA SER A 39 4.19 -2.86 -23.24
C SER A 39 4.83 -3.74 -22.17
N LYS A 40 5.96 -4.41 -22.47
CA LYS A 40 6.70 -5.20 -21.47
C LYS A 40 7.20 -4.37 -20.28
N ARG A 41 7.64 -3.14 -20.52
CA ARG A 41 8.06 -2.23 -19.44
C ARG A 41 6.86 -1.85 -18.56
N GLU A 42 5.74 -1.50 -19.18
CA GLU A 42 4.52 -1.14 -18.48
C GLU A 42 3.95 -2.31 -17.66
N GLU A 43 3.94 -3.52 -18.23
CA GLU A 43 3.54 -4.75 -17.54
C GLU A 43 4.44 -5.03 -16.33
N SER A 44 5.77 -4.91 -16.49
CA SER A 44 6.72 -5.06 -15.39
C SER A 44 6.49 -4.03 -14.27
N LEU A 45 6.23 -2.77 -14.63
CA LEU A 45 5.91 -1.72 -13.67
C LEU A 45 4.55 -1.97 -12.97
N GLN A 46 3.56 -2.45 -13.70
CA GLN A 46 2.24 -2.77 -13.15
C GLN A 46 2.33 -3.98 -12.19
N LYS A 47 3.13 -4.98 -12.52
CA LYS A 47 3.44 -6.11 -11.64
C LYS A 47 4.10 -5.65 -10.33
N LYS A 48 5.14 -4.80 -10.41
CA LYS A 48 5.77 -4.20 -9.22
C LYS A 48 4.79 -3.39 -8.37
N ARG A 49 3.92 -2.60 -8.99
CA ARG A 49 2.87 -1.85 -8.28
C ARG A 49 1.89 -2.78 -7.56
N ARG A 50 1.44 -3.85 -8.22
CA ARG A 50 0.49 -4.82 -7.65
C ARG A 50 1.09 -5.57 -6.47
N GLU A 51 2.32 -6.04 -6.59
CA GLU A 51 3.03 -6.78 -5.53
C GLU A 51 3.28 -5.89 -4.31
N GLY A 52 3.70 -4.64 -4.50
CA GLY A 52 3.90 -3.68 -3.40
C GLY A 52 2.59 -3.35 -2.66
N LEU A 53 1.49 -3.15 -3.39
CA LEU A 53 0.17 -2.93 -2.80
C LEU A 53 -0.32 -4.15 -2.02
N GLN A 54 -0.09 -5.36 -2.55
CA GLN A 54 -0.52 -6.60 -1.90
C GLN A 54 0.23 -6.83 -0.59
N ALA A 55 1.55 -6.61 -0.56
CA ALA A 55 2.35 -6.67 0.67
C ALA A 55 1.86 -5.68 1.74
N GLN A 56 1.52 -4.45 1.33
CA GLN A 56 0.98 -3.42 2.23
C GLN A 56 -0.44 -3.74 2.73
N GLN A 57 -1.25 -4.44 1.93
CA GLN A 57 -2.59 -4.88 2.33
C GLN A 57 -2.53 -6.05 3.32
N LEU A 58 -1.62 -7.02 3.10
CA LEU A 58 -1.37 -8.13 4.02
C LEU A 58 -0.88 -7.63 5.38
N SER A 59 0.07 -6.69 5.41
CA SER A 59 0.56 -6.11 6.67
C SER A 59 -0.54 -5.35 7.42
N ALA A 60 -1.36 -4.57 6.71
CA ALA A 60 -2.49 -3.85 7.29
C ALA A 60 -3.54 -4.80 7.88
N SER A 61 -3.90 -5.86 7.16
CA SER A 61 -4.88 -6.85 7.60
C SER A 61 -4.42 -7.58 8.88
N LEU A 62 -3.15 -7.98 8.95
CA LEU A 62 -2.57 -8.59 10.14
C LEU A 62 -2.59 -7.63 11.34
N GLN A 63 -2.25 -6.35 11.12
CA GLN A 63 -2.32 -5.34 12.17
C GLN A 63 -3.75 -5.12 12.68
N SER A 64 -4.74 -5.02 11.79
CA SER A 64 -6.16 -4.89 12.15
C SER A 64 -6.63 -6.05 13.03
N SER A 65 -6.32 -7.29 12.66
CA SER A 65 -6.70 -8.48 13.45
C SER A 65 -6.08 -8.49 14.85
N ASN A 66 -4.91 -7.88 15.02
CA ASN A 66 -4.23 -7.81 16.30
C ASN A 66 -4.81 -6.69 17.19
N VAL A 67 -5.32 -5.60 16.58
CA VAL A 67 -6.06 -4.55 17.26
C VAL A 67 -7.38 -5.09 17.79
N GLU A 68 -8.13 -5.84 16.97
CA GLU A 68 -9.40 -6.47 17.37
C GLU A 68 -9.24 -7.36 18.60
N LYS A 69 -8.24 -8.26 18.62
CA LYS A 69 -7.95 -9.10 19.78
C LYS A 69 -7.61 -8.31 21.04
N LYS A 70 -6.91 -7.18 20.91
CA LYS A 70 -6.60 -6.31 22.06
C LYS A 70 -7.84 -5.56 22.55
N LEU A 71 -8.75 -5.18 21.66
CA LEU A 71 -10.04 -4.58 22.00
C LEU A 71 -10.94 -5.55 22.79
N GLU A 72 -10.85 -6.87 22.53
CA GLU A 72 -11.54 -7.87 23.37
C GLU A 72 -11.08 -7.84 24.84
N SER A 73 -9.81 -7.50 25.09
CA SER A 73 -9.27 -7.33 26.44
C SER A 73 -9.52 -5.96 27.06
N LEU A 74 -10.18 -5.05 26.35
CA LEU A 74 -10.41 -3.68 26.82
C LEU A 74 -11.19 -3.61 28.14
N PRO A 75 -12.26 -4.39 28.36
CA PRO A 75 -12.96 -4.38 29.65
C PRO A 75 -12.08 -4.77 30.85
N SER A 76 -11.16 -5.72 30.68
CA SER A 76 -10.27 -6.14 31.78
C SER A 76 -9.19 -5.09 32.07
N MET A 77 -8.65 -4.43 31.04
CA MET A 77 -7.74 -3.30 31.21
C MET A 77 -8.41 -2.14 31.95
N VAL A 78 -9.66 -1.80 31.58
CA VAL A 78 -10.45 -0.78 32.28
C VAL A 78 -10.58 -1.14 33.77
N ALA A 79 -10.98 -2.38 34.08
CA ALA A 79 -11.08 -2.83 35.47
C ALA A 79 -9.75 -2.71 36.24
N GLY A 80 -8.62 -2.99 35.60
CA GLY A 80 -7.29 -2.83 36.20
C GLY A 80 -6.95 -1.38 36.54
N VAL A 81 -7.28 -0.44 35.65
CA VAL A 81 -7.09 1.02 35.88
C VAL A 81 -7.93 1.54 37.05
N TRP A 82 -9.16 1.01 37.21
CA TRP A 82 -10.05 1.37 38.31
C TRP A 82 -9.82 0.56 39.60
N SER A 83 -8.91 -0.41 39.59
CA SER A 83 -8.59 -1.20 40.77
C SER A 83 -7.90 -0.36 41.85
N SER A 84 -7.92 -0.83 43.10
CA SER A 84 -7.17 -0.23 44.21
C SER A 84 -5.72 -0.70 44.31
N ASN A 85 -5.33 -1.71 43.52
CA ASN A 85 -3.99 -2.28 43.55
C ASN A 85 -3.07 -1.54 42.58
N GLY A 86 -1.99 -0.94 43.10
CA GLY A 86 -1.02 -0.20 42.29
C GLY A 86 -0.35 -1.04 41.19
N SER A 87 -0.08 -2.32 41.42
CA SER A 87 0.53 -3.17 40.38
C SER A 87 -0.41 -3.44 39.21
N ALA A 88 -1.70 -3.66 39.51
CA ALA A 88 -2.74 -3.85 38.50
C ALA A 88 -3.01 -2.56 37.71
N GLN A 89 -3.00 -1.40 38.38
CA GLN A 89 -3.08 -0.10 37.72
C GLN A 89 -1.92 0.11 36.74
N LEU A 90 -0.69 -0.17 37.17
CA LEU A 90 0.51 -0.03 36.34
C LEU A 90 0.48 -0.99 35.13
N GLU A 91 0.11 -2.25 35.36
CA GLU A 91 -0.01 -3.24 34.30
C GLU A 91 -1.03 -2.80 33.25
N ALA A 92 -2.24 -2.44 33.68
CA ALA A 92 -3.30 -2.01 32.78
C ALA A 92 -2.93 -0.73 32.01
N THR A 93 -2.35 0.26 32.68
CA THR A 93 -1.87 1.50 32.06
C THR A 93 -0.79 1.22 31.02
N THR A 94 0.12 0.29 31.31
CA THR A 94 1.14 -0.16 30.34
C THR A 94 0.51 -0.83 29.12
N GLN A 95 -0.56 -1.61 29.31
CA GLN A 95 -1.28 -2.23 28.20
C GLN A 95 -1.98 -1.19 27.33
N PHE A 96 -2.62 -0.17 27.93
CA PHE A 96 -3.17 0.98 27.19
C PHE A 96 -2.10 1.73 26.40
N ARG A 97 -0.93 2.00 27.00
CA ARG A 97 0.20 2.62 26.29
C ARG A 97 0.62 1.81 25.07
N LYS A 98 0.73 0.48 25.21
CA LYS A 98 1.07 -0.44 24.10
C LYS A 98 -0.02 -0.47 23.03
N LEU A 99 -1.29 -0.40 23.41
CA LEU A 99 -2.42 -0.37 22.48
C LEU A 99 -2.44 0.90 21.64
N LEU A 100 -2.16 2.05 22.26
CA LEU A 100 -2.16 3.35 21.60
C LEU A 100 -0.86 3.64 20.81
N SER A 101 0.22 2.91 21.11
CA SER A 101 1.49 2.99 20.37
C SER A 101 1.49 2.17 19.07
N ILE A 102 0.32 1.72 18.60
CA ILE A 102 0.18 1.04 17.32
C ILE A 102 0.35 2.06 16.19
N GLU A 103 1.24 1.77 15.25
CA GLU A 103 1.68 2.69 14.20
C GLU A 103 0.55 3.18 13.29
N ARG A 104 -0.42 2.32 12.98
CA ARG A 104 -1.49 2.61 12.04
C ARG A 104 -2.85 2.50 12.72
N SER A 105 -3.61 3.60 12.64
CA SER A 105 -4.98 3.69 13.14
C SER A 105 -5.14 3.10 14.56
N PRO A 106 -4.46 3.68 15.58
CA PRO A 106 -4.65 3.24 16.97
C PRO A 106 -6.12 3.46 17.41
N PRO A 107 -6.67 2.61 18.28
CA PRO A 107 -8.07 2.67 18.71
C PRO A 107 -8.28 3.77 19.78
N ILE A 108 -8.12 5.02 19.36
CA ILE A 108 -8.20 6.18 20.25
C ILE A 108 -9.63 6.40 20.73
N ASP A 109 -10.60 6.31 19.83
CA ASP A 109 -12.00 6.58 20.13
C ASP A 109 -12.57 5.55 21.11
N GLU A 110 -12.21 4.28 20.94
CA GLU A 110 -12.61 3.19 21.83
C GLU A 110 -12.02 3.38 23.24
N VAL A 111 -10.77 3.85 23.34
CA VAL A 111 -10.14 4.17 24.63
C VAL A 111 -10.84 5.37 25.28
N ILE A 112 -11.19 6.41 24.53
CA ILE A 112 -11.93 7.57 25.06
C ILE A 112 -13.31 7.12 25.57
N GLN A 113 -14.04 6.34 24.77
CA GLN A 113 -15.38 5.84 25.12
C GLN A 113 -15.37 4.95 26.36
N SER A 114 -14.26 4.26 26.64
CA SER A 114 -14.10 3.46 27.86
C SER A 114 -14.01 4.28 29.15
N GLY A 115 -13.85 5.61 29.05
CA GLY A 115 -13.91 6.51 30.20
C GLY A 115 -12.65 6.52 31.08
N VAL A 116 -11.54 5.94 30.62
CA VAL A 116 -10.28 5.86 31.41
C VAL A 116 -9.46 7.16 31.42
N VAL A 117 -9.75 8.11 30.53
CA VAL A 117 -8.96 9.35 30.37
C VAL A 117 -8.86 10.17 31.66
N PRO A 118 -9.95 10.48 32.39
CA PRO A 118 -9.86 11.20 33.66
C PRO A 118 -8.97 10.49 34.68
N ARG A 119 -9.00 9.15 34.69
CA ARG A 119 -8.20 8.35 35.61
C ARG A 119 -6.71 8.37 35.28
N PHE A 120 -6.35 8.40 33.99
CA PHE A 120 -4.94 8.61 33.59
C PHE A 120 -4.43 9.98 34.02
N VAL A 121 -5.26 11.02 33.95
CA VAL A 121 -4.88 12.36 34.44
C VAL A 121 -4.60 12.33 35.94
N GLU A 122 -5.41 11.62 36.73
CA GLU A 122 -5.14 11.42 38.17
C GLU A 122 -3.81 10.69 38.42
N PHE A 123 -3.46 9.70 37.59
CA PHE A 123 -2.18 8.99 37.71
C PHE A 123 -0.96 9.91 37.50
N LEU A 124 -1.06 10.89 36.60
CA LEU A 124 -0.01 11.90 36.41
C LEU A 124 0.23 12.77 37.65
N MET A 125 -0.74 12.86 38.57
CA MET A 125 -0.60 13.62 39.81
C MET A 125 -0.02 12.78 40.97
N ARG A 126 0.17 11.47 40.78
CA ARG A 126 0.71 10.57 41.83
C ARG A 126 2.23 10.66 41.93
N GLU A 127 2.73 11.60 42.71
CA GLU A 127 4.16 11.73 43.02
C GLU A 127 4.70 10.53 43.81
N ASP A 128 3.84 9.86 44.59
CA ASP A 128 4.17 8.69 45.38
C ASP A 128 4.40 7.43 44.53
N TYR A 129 3.96 7.43 43.26
CA TYR A 129 4.16 6.30 42.37
C TYR A 129 4.54 6.72 40.93
N PRO A 130 5.80 7.16 40.71
CA PRO A 130 6.24 7.72 39.43
C PRO A 130 6.19 6.77 38.24
N GLN A 131 6.15 5.45 38.45
CA GLN A 131 6.05 4.45 37.38
C GLN A 131 4.72 4.52 36.62
N LEU A 132 3.70 5.15 37.21
CA LEU A 132 2.37 5.31 36.64
C LEU A 132 2.22 6.57 35.76
N GLN A 133 3.28 7.37 35.67
CA GLN A 133 3.40 8.55 34.82
C GLN A 133 4.17 8.23 33.54
#